data_AF-A0A350DGH7-F1
#
_entry.id   AF-A0A350DGH7-F1
#
_cell.length_a   1.000
_cell.length_b   1.000
_cell.length_c   1.000
_cell.angle_alpha   90.00
_cell.angle_beta   90.00
_cell.angle_gamma   90.00
#
_symmetry.space_group_name_H-M   'P 1'
#
loop_
_entity.id
_entity.type
_entity.pdbx_description
1 polymer ?
#
loop_
_entity_poly.entity_id
_entity_poly.type
_entity_poly.pdbx_seq_one_letter_code
_entity_poly.pdbx_strand_id
1 'polypeptide(L)'
;MTLFTKQQAPEGRDTPIETSDLHTITGHSIHPPFPEGYEEIVLGMGCFWGVERLFWQQPGVYVTAAGYAGGITPNPTYKETCTGLTGHTEV
;
A
#
# COMPACT_ATOMS: atom_id res chain seq x y z
N MET A 1 -10.62 -17.04 13.31
CA MET A 1 -9.97 -15.74 13.04
C MET A 1 -10.62 -14.74 13.99
N THR A 2 -9.94 -14.38 15.06
CA THR A 2 -10.51 -13.50 16.09
C THR A 2 -10.31 -12.07 15.60
N LEU A 3 -11.40 -11.32 15.43
CA LEU A 3 -11.33 -9.89 15.14
C LEU A 3 -10.67 -9.20 16.33
N PHE A 4 -9.55 -8.50 16.11
CA PHE A 4 -8.90 -7.68 17.13
C PHE A 4 -9.83 -6.49 17.45
N THR A 5 -9.74 -5.99 18.67
CA THR A 5 -10.55 -4.83 19.10
C THR A 5 -9.80 -3.53 18.81
N LYS A 6 -10.54 -2.42 18.61
CA LYS A 6 -9.93 -1.09 18.40
C LYS A 6 -8.94 -0.69 19.51
N GLN A 7 -9.14 -1.20 20.73
CA GLN A 7 -8.29 -0.91 21.89
C GLN A 7 -6.90 -1.53 21.82
N GLN A 8 -6.71 -2.55 20.96
CA GLN A 8 -5.44 -3.25 20.79
C GLN A 8 -4.63 -2.73 19.60
N ALA A 9 -5.24 -1.91 18.74
CA ALA A 9 -4.56 -1.38 17.58
C ALA A 9 -3.45 -0.41 18.00
N PRO A 10 -2.26 -0.49 17.37
CA PRO A 10 -1.22 0.51 17.58
C PRO A 10 -1.76 1.91 17.24
N GLU A 11 -1.29 2.92 17.97
CA GLU A 11 -1.67 4.33 17.73
C GLU A 11 -1.21 4.82 16.35
N GLY A 12 -0.14 4.24 15.80
CA GLY A 12 0.39 4.63 14.50
C GLY A 12 1.21 5.91 14.59
N ARG A 13 1.10 6.77 13.58
CA ARG A 13 1.81 8.05 13.50
C ARG A 13 1.04 9.06 12.65
N ASP A 14 1.27 10.35 12.89
CA ASP A 14 0.65 11.43 12.11
C ASP A 14 1.33 11.65 10.74
N THR A 15 2.64 11.37 10.67
CA THR A 15 3.44 11.56 9.45
C THR A 15 3.45 10.28 8.61
N PRO A 16 3.12 10.35 7.31
CA PRO A 16 3.31 9.23 6.39
C PRO A 16 4.76 8.76 6.33
N ILE A 17 4.95 7.51 5.92
CA ILE A 17 6.29 7.00 5.62
C ILE A 17 6.77 7.65 4.33
N GLU A 18 7.99 8.19 4.33
CA GLU A 18 8.60 8.73 3.12
C GLU A 18 8.87 7.61 2.11
N THR A 19 8.47 7.85 0.86
CA THR A 19 8.66 6.95 -0.27
C THR A 19 9.58 7.59 -1.32
N SER A 20 10.01 6.80 -2.30
CA SER A 20 10.68 7.35 -3.49
C SER A 20 9.71 8.21 -4.29
N ASP A 21 10.17 9.31 -4.88
CA ASP A 21 9.32 10.10 -5.79
C ASP A 21 9.03 9.36 -7.11
N LEU A 22 10.00 8.59 -7.58
CA LEU A 22 9.95 7.90 -8.86
C LEU A 22 9.86 6.38 -8.69
N HIS A 23 9.07 5.76 -9.55
CA HIS A 23 8.94 4.33 -9.66
C HIS A 23 10.22 3.73 -10.22
N THR A 24 10.82 2.78 -9.50
CA THR A 24 12.15 2.25 -9.81
C THR A 24 12.25 1.61 -11.20
N ILE A 25 11.15 1.06 -11.73
CA ILE A 25 11.17 0.34 -13.02
C ILE A 25 10.76 1.23 -14.19
N THR A 26 9.72 2.04 -14.03
CA THR A 26 9.15 2.86 -15.12
C THR A 26 9.71 4.28 -15.16
N GLY A 27 10.28 4.76 -14.05
CA GLY A 27 10.77 6.14 -13.92
C GLY A 27 9.65 7.19 -13.81
N HIS A 28 8.38 6.78 -13.81
CA HIS A 28 7.24 7.67 -13.60
C HIS A 28 7.08 8.04 -12.13
N SER A 29 6.44 9.18 -11.84
CA SER A 29 6.05 9.54 -10.47
C SER A 29 5.12 8.48 -9.87
N ILE A 30 5.38 8.04 -8.63
CA ILE A 30 4.43 7.22 -7.86
C ILE A 30 3.40 8.09 -7.11
N HIS A 31 3.55 9.41 -7.17
CA HIS A 31 2.65 10.37 -6.55
C HIS A 31 1.77 11.08 -7.59
N PRO A 32 0.53 11.42 -7.22
CA PRO A 32 -0.35 12.20 -8.08
C PRO A 32 0.20 13.62 -8.31
N PRO A 33 -0.25 14.32 -9.37
CA PRO A 33 -1.29 13.92 -10.32
C PRO A 33 -0.77 12.90 -11.35
N PHE A 34 -1.61 11.90 -11.67
CA PHE A 34 -1.36 10.97 -12.78
C PHE A 34 -1.91 11.54 -14.10
N PRO A 35 -1.38 11.12 -15.26
CA PRO A 35 -1.84 11.62 -16.55
C PRO A 35 -3.33 11.35 -16.80
N GLU A 36 -3.99 12.22 -17.57
CA GLU A 36 -5.37 12.00 -18.00
C GLU A 36 -5.51 10.68 -18.79
N GLY A 37 -6.67 10.02 -18.64
CA GLY A 37 -6.97 8.74 -19.30
C GLY A 37 -6.49 7.50 -18.54
N TYR A 38 -5.93 7.67 -17.34
CA TYR A 38 -5.62 6.59 -16.41
C TYR A 38 -6.60 6.58 -15.22
N GLU A 39 -6.80 5.40 -14.65
CA GLU A 39 -7.65 5.14 -13.49
C GLU A 39 -6.86 4.39 -12.42
N GLU A 40 -7.25 4.55 -11.16
CA GLU A 40 -6.62 3.90 -10.01
C GLU A 40 -7.42 2.70 -9.51
N ILE A 41 -6.73 1.63 -9.12
CA ILE A 41 -7.32 0.45 -8.48
C ILE A 41 -6.46 -0.01 -7.30
N VAL A 42 -7.08 -0.56 -6.27
CA VAL A 42 -6.41 -1.11 -5.07
C VAL A 42 -6.73 -2.60 -4.96
N LEU A 43 -5.71 -3.47 -4.82
CA LEU A 43 -5.85 -4.92 -4.94
C LEU A 43 -5.17 -5.68 -3.79
N GLY A 44 -5.95 -6.27 -2.88
CA GLY A 44 -5.42 -7.15 -1.84
C GLY A 44 -5.29 -8.60 -2.31
N MET A 45 -4.07 -9.09 -2.57
CA MET A 45 -3.82 -10.41 -3.18
C MET A 45 -2.75 -11.25 -2.46
N GLY A 46 -2.50 -11.00 -1.17
CA GLY A 46 -1.44 -11.67 -0.40
C GLY A 46 -0.19 -10.81 -0.31
N CYS A 47 1.01 -11.42 -0.37
CA CYS A 47 2.25 -10.67 -0.23
C CYS A 47 2.43 -9.67 -1.39
N PHE A 48 2.41 -8.38 -1.08
CA PHE A 48 2.44 -7.32 -2.09
C PHE A 48 3.69 -7.30 -2.98
N TRP A 49 4.81 -7.89 -2.55
CA TRP A 49 6.05 -7.95 -3.34
C TRP A 49 5.89 -8.77 -4.61
N GLY A 50 5.14 -9.86 -4.52
CA GLY A 50 4.83 -10.70 -5.68
C GLY A 50 3.80 -10.02 -6.58
N VAL A 51 2.78 -9.42 -5.97
CA VAL A 51 1.64 -8.82 -6.66
C VAL A 51 2.05 -7.58 -7.44
N GLU A 52 2.74 -6.64 -6.79
CA GLU A 52 3.25 -5.40 -7.42
C GLU A 52 4.13 -5.73 -8.64
N ARG A 53 5.01 -6.75 -8.49
CA ARG A 53 5.86 -7.24 -9.57
C ARG A 53 5.08 -7.77 -10.77
N LEU A 54 3.94 -8.42 -10.53
CA LEU A 54 3.10 -8.93 -11.62
C LEU A 54 2.47 -7.78 -12.40
N PHE A 55 2.05 -6.71 -11.71
CA PHE A 55 1.32 -5.60 -12.34
C PHE A 55 2.20 -4.62 -13.10
N TRP A 56 3.41 -4.27 -12.62
CA TRP A 56 4.26 -3.32 -13.37
C TRP A 56 4.72 -3.86 -14.74
N GLN A 57 4.55 -5.16 -15.00
CA GLN A 57 4.88 -5.81 -16.27
C GLN A 57 3.69 -5.85 -17.24
N GLN A 58 2.47 -5.50 -16.80
CA GLN A 58 1.28 -5.61 -17.63
C GLN A 58 1.17 -4.44 -18.62
N PRO A 59 0.80 -4.69 -19.89
CA PRO A 59 0.55 -3.64 -20.85
C PRO A 59 -0.53 -2.66 -20.36
N GLY A 60 -0.23 -1.36 -20.43
CA GLY A 60 -1.16 -0.31 -20.03
C GLY A 60 -1.06 0.11 -18.54
N VAL A 61 -0.28 -0.59 -17.72
CA VAL A 61 -0.01 -0.14 -16.34
C VAL A 61 1.02 0.99 -16.38
N TYR A 62 0.65 2.16 -15.86
CA TYR A 62 1.50 3.35 -15.84
C TYR A 62 2.51 3.32 -14.70
N VAL A 63 2.04 3.00 -13.50
CA VAL A 63 2.82 2.94 -12.27
C VAL A 63 2.15 2.00 -11.28
N THR A 64 2.93 1.41 -10.38
CA THR A 64 2.44 0.62 -9.24
C THR A 64 3.05 1.15 -7.96
N ALA A 65 2.35 0.96 -6.84
CA ALA A 65 2.86 1.18 -5.51
C ALA A 65 2.25 0.15 -4.56
N ALA A 66 3.01 -0.30 -3.57
CA ALA A 66 2.57 -1.24 -2.56
C ALA A 66 2.29 -0.53 -1.22
N GLY A 67 1.23 -0.95 -0.51
CA GLY A 67 0.83 -0.32 0.73
C GLY A 67 -0.05 -1.16 1.63
N TYR A 68 -0.69 -0.48 2.59
CA TYR A 68 -1.57 -1.08 3.57
C TYR A 68 -2.90 -0.33 3.59
N ALA A 69 -4.01 -1.06 3.45
CA ALA A 69 -5.33 -0.47 3.44
C ALA A 69 -6.38 -1.31 4.18
N GLY A 70 -7.52 -0.69 4.48
CA GLY A 70 -8.68 -1.33 5.11
C GLY A 70 -8.63 -1.45 6.64
N GLY A 71 -7.52 -1.06 7.28
CA GLY A 71 -7.35 -1.04 8.72
C GLY A 71 -7.69 0.30 9.39
N ILE A 72 -7.33 0.39 10.67
CA ILE A 72 -7.67 1.54 11.53
C ILE A 72 -6.45 2.31 12.06
N THR A 73 -5.28 1.67 12.14
CA THR A 73 -4.05 2.36 12.57
C THR A 73 -3.62 3.36 11.48
N PRO A 74 -3.47 4.66 11.78
CA PRO A 74 -3.00 5.64 10.82
C PRO A 74 -1.51 5.47 10.51
N ASN A 75 -1.15 5.62 9.23
CA ASN A 75 0.22 5.55 8.71
C ASN A 75 1.06 4.39 9.29
N PRO A 76 0.57 3.13 9.26
CA PRO A 76 1.25 2.02 9.91
C PRO A 76 2.57 1.67 9.21
N THR A 77 3.53 1.17 9.97
CA THR A 77 4.74 0.53 9.44
C THR A 77 4.49 -0.94 9.13
N TYR A 78 5.36 -1.51 8.29
CA TYR A 78 5.44 -2.96 8.08
C TYR A 78 5.51 -3.76 9.39
N LYS A 79 6.26 -3.26 10.38
CA LYS A 79 6.39 -3.94 11.69
C LYS A 79 5.07 -3.94 12.46
N GLU A 80 4.35 -2.81 12.46
CA GLU A 80 3.04 -2.71 13.10
C GLU A 80 2.01 -3.60 12.39
N THR A 81 1.98 -3.62 11.06
CA THR A 81 1.03 -4.46 10.29
C THR A 81 1.29 -5.95 10.48
N CYS A 82 2.56 -6.36 10.59
CA CYS A 82 2.95 -7.76 10.88
C CYS A 82 2.41 -8.29 12.23
N THR A 83 2.01 -7.42 13.16
CA THR A 83 1.35 -7.85 14.40
C THR A 83 -0.08 -8.36 14.18
N GLY A 84 -0.69 -8.02 13.04
CA GLY A 84 -2.10 -8.27 12.74
C GLY A 84 -3.08 -7.36 13.49
N LEU A 85 -2.60 -6.41 14.29
CA LEU A 85 -3.44 -5.55 15.14
C LEU A 85 -3.85 -4.24 14.48
N THR A 86 -3.22 -3.85 13.37
CA THR A 86 -3.56 -2.60 12.66
C THR A 86 -4.85 -2.70 11.86
N GLY A 87 -5.27 -3.92 11.53
CA GLY A 87 -6.41 -4.21 10.67
C GLY A 87 -6.17 -4.04 9.18
N HIS A 88 -4.98 -3.61 8.79
CA HIS A 88 -4.70 -3.41 7.38
C HIS A 88 -4.38 -4.72 6.68
N THR A 89 -4.72 -4.77 5.40
CA THR A 89 -4.29 -5.80 4.46
C THR A 89 -3.18 -5.23 3.57
N GLU A 90 -2.24 -6.07 3.15
CA GLU A 90 -1.29 -5.73 2.08
C GLU A 90 -2.04 -5.57 0.76
N VAL A 91 -1.82 -4.44 0.09
CA VAL A 91 -2.48 -4.04 -1.17
C VAL A 91 -1.50 -3.44 -2.16
#